data_AF-A0A350WQJ6-F1
#
_entry.id   AF-A0A350WQJ6-F1
#
_cell.length_a   1.000
_cell.length_b   1.000
_cell.length_c   1.000
_cell.angle_alpha   90.00
_cell.angle_beta   90.00
_cell.angle_gamma   90.00
#
_symmetry.space_group_name_H-M   'P 1'
#
loop_
_entity.id
_entity.type
_entity.pdbx_description
1 polymer ?
#
loop_
_entity_poly.entity_id
_entity_poly.type
_entity_poly.pdbx_seq_one_letter_code
_entity_poly.pdbx_strand_id
1 'polypeptide(L)'
;NDRFVETFYTDKWYNIFEIYDRDDGRLKGWYCNITKPAVIEDGLVAYVDLALDLWVSADGSRKMLDEDELEELNLDDLTRQKVYESLQELEEHFESKNPPR
;
A
#
# COMPACT_ATOMS: atom_id res chain seq x y z
N ASN A 1 -2.86 8.26 -19.58
CA ASN A 1 -2.97 7.36 -18.42
C ASN A 1 -2.43 8.09 -17.22
N ASP A 2 -3.01 7.87 -16.06
CA ASP A 2 -2.50 8.43 -14.80
C ASP A 2 -1.04 8.01 -14.63
N ARG A 3 -0.27 8.86 -13.92
CA ARG A 3 1.13 8.58 -13.62
C ARG A 3 1.19 7.93 -12.24
N PHE A 4 1.94 6.84 -12.17
CA PHE A 4 2.18 6.11 -10.93
C PHE A 4 3.64 6.30 -10.52
N VAL A 5 3.87 6.53 -9.23
CA VAL A 5 5.19 6.41 -8.61
C VAL A 5 5.11 5.26 -7.62
N GLU A 6 5.77 4.16 -7.97
CA GLU A 6 5.69 2.91 -7.21
C GLU A 6 6.90 2.78 -6.30
N THR A 7 6.66 2.62 -5.00
CA THR A 7 7.71 2.41 -4.01
C THR A 7 7.58 1.03 -3.40
N PHE A 8 8.61 0.21 -3.61
CA PHE A 8 8.72 -1.14 -3.05
C PHE A 8 9.76 -1.16 -1.94
N TYR A 9 9.51 -1.99 -0.93
CA TYR A 9 10.36 -2.09 0.25
C TYR A 9 10.82 -3.52 0.46
N THR A 10 12.11 -3.70 0.75
CA THR A 10 12.70 -5.01 1.04
C THR A 10 12.59 -5.41 2.52
N ASP A 11 12.14 -4.48 3.36
CA ASP A 11 12.04 -4.61 4.81
C ASP A 11 10.63 -4.31 5.36
N LYS A 12 9.67 -3.95 4.49
CA LYS A 12 8.29 -3.68 4.86
C LYS A 12 7.32 -4.64 4.18
N TRP A 13 6.18 -4.84 4.82
CA TRP A 13 5.11 -5.73 4.35
C TRP A 13 4.02 -4.97 3.59
N TYR A 14 4.43 -3.96 2.83
CA TYR A 14 3.58 -3.22 1.92
C TYR A 14 4.41 -2.57 0.82
N ASN A 15 3.75 -2.13 -0.25
CA ASN A 15 4.28 -1.16 -1.20
C ASN A 15 3.32 0.04 -1.27
N ILE A 16 3.78 1.18 -1.79
CA ILE A 16 2.96 2.39 -1.91
C ILE A 16 3.05 2.93 -3.33
N PHE A 17 1.89 3.10 -3.97
CA PHE A 17 1.75 3.71 -5.29
C PHE A 17 1.12 5.08 -5.16
N GLU A 18 1.88 6.13 -5.48
CA GLU A 18 1.36 7.49 -5.58
C GLU A 18 0.72 7.68 -6.95
N ILE A 19 -0.56 8.07 -6.98
CA ILE A 19 -1.32 8.22 -8.22
C ILE A 19 -1.53 9.70 -8.52
N TYR A 20 -1.03 10.13 -9.68
CA TYR A 20 -1.15 11.50 -10.17
C TYR A 20 -2.06 11.54 -11.39
N ASP A 21 -2.96 12.53 -11.40
CA ASP A 21 -3.84 12.82 -12.52
C ASP A 21 -3.01 13.13 -13.77
N ARG A 22 -3.41 12.54 -14.90
CA ARG A 22 -2.67 12.67 -16.16
C ARG A 22 -2.76 14.07 -16.78
N ASP A 23 -3.85 14.80 -16.52
CA ASP A 23 -4.21 16.02 -17.24
C ASP A 23 -3.63 17.26 -16.54
N ASP A 24 -3.67 17.29 -15.20
CA ASP A 24 -3.14 18.41 -14.40
C ASP A 24 -1.96 18.06 -13.47
N GLY A 25 -1.58 16.78 -13.38
CA GLY A 25 -0.46 16.33 -12.56
C GLY A 25 -0.71 16.39 -11.06
N ARG A 26 -1.95 16.62 -10.61
CA ARG A 26 -2.27 16.66 -9.18
C ARG A 26 -2.30 15.26 -8.59
N LEU A 27 -1.89 15.18 -7.33
CA LEU A 27 -2.01 13.95 -6.57
C LEU A 27 -3.49 13.60 -6.36
N LYS A 28 -3.87 12.37 -6.70
CA LYS A 28 -5.21 11.80 -6.44
C LYS A 28 -5.22 11.07 -5.09
N GLY A 29 -4.11 10.42 -4.76
CA GLY A 29 -3.95 9.67 -3.52
C GLY A 29 -2.84 8.62 -3.61
N TRP A 30 -2.85 7.73 -2.63
CA TRP A 30 -1.95 6.62 -2.46
C TRP A 30 -2.72 5.31 -2.42
N TYR A 31 -2.27 4.34 -3.19
CA TYR A 31 -2.72 2.96 -3.11
C TYR A 31 -1.64 2.15 -2.42
N CYS A 32 -1.95 1.53 -1.28
CA CYS A 32 -0.98 0.82 -0.48
C CYS A 32 -1.35 -0.67 -0.46
N ASN A 33 -0.55 -1.49 -1.14
CA ASN A 33 -0.78 -2.94 -1.17
C ASN A 33 -0.09 -3.60 0.01
N ILE A 34 -0.81 -4.39 0.81
CA ILE A 34 -0.19 -5.25 1.81
C ILE A 34 0.45 -6.45 1.10
N THR A 35 1.75 -6.63 1.31
CA THR A 35 2.56 -7.60 0.59
C THR A 35 3.57 -8.25 1.53
N LYS A 36 4.24 -9.31 1.09
CA LYS A 36 5.52 -9.69 1.72
C LYS A 36 6.64 -8.74 1.24
N PRO A 37 7.72 -8.57 2.02
CA PRO A 37 8.84 -7.74 1.61
C PRO A 37 9.34 -8.11 0.22
N ALA A 38 9.54 -7.09 -0.60
CA ALA A 38 9.92 -7.26 -1.99
C ALA A 38 11.34 -7.82 -2.10
N VAL A 39 11.57 -8.60 -3.15
CA VAL A 39 12.90 -8.98 -3.64
C VAL A 39 13.22 -8.08 -4.82
N ILE A 40 14.33 -7.33 -4.72
CA ILE A 40 14.77 -6.37 -5.74
C ILE A 40 16.17 -6.76 -6.17
N GLU A 41 16.29 -7.25 -7.41
CA GLU A 41 17.54 -7.79 -7.96
C GLU A 41 17.60 -7.49 -9.47
N ASP A 42 18.75 -7.07 -10.00
CA ASP A 42 19.03 -6.97 -11.45
C ASP A 42 17.90 -6.40 -12.34
N GLY A 43 17.30 -5.28 -11.94
CA GLY A 43 16.23 -4.62 -12.69
C GLY A 43 14.86 -5.32 -12.61
N LEU A 44 14.72 -6.30 -11.74
CA LEU A 44 13.48 -6.98 -11.38
C LEU A 44 13.02 -6.57 -9.98
N VAL A 45 11.72 -6.42 -9.84
CA VAL A 45 11.03 -6.32 -8.56
C VAL A 45 10.02 -7.45 -8.50
N ALA A 46 10.06 -8.25 -7.42
CA ALA A 46 9.10 -9.32 -7.16
C ALA A 46 8.59 -9.21 -5.73
N TYR A 47 7.30 -9.44 -5.54
CA TYR A 47 6.66 -9.44 -4.22
C TYR A 47 5.48 -10.43 -4.22
N VAL A 48 5.04 -10.82 -3.03
CA VAL A 48 3.84 -11.65 -2.85
C VAL A 48 2.73 -10.76 -2.34
N ASP A 49 1.65 -10.69 -3.10
CA ASP A 49 0.45 -9.95 -2.75
C ASP A 49 -0.36 -10.68 -1.66
N LEU A 50 -0.89 -9.93 -0.70
CA LEU A 50 -1.71 -10.45 0.41
C LEU A 50 -3.15 -9.93 0.36
N ALA A 51 -3.61 -9.50 -0.81
CA ALA A 51 -4.96 -9.05 -1.18
C ALA A 51 -5.47 -7.79 -0.46
N LEU A 52 -5.05 -7.51 0.76
CA LEU A 52 -5.53 -6.35 1.50
C LEU A 52 -4.88 -5.06 1.00
N ASP A 53 -5.72 -4.07 0.71
CA ASP A 53 -5.28 -2.77 0.22
C ASP A 53 -5.81 -1.61 1.07
N LEU A 54 -4.99 -0.57 1.22
CA LEU A 54 -5.39 0.71 1.81
C LEU A 54 -5.32 1.82 0.75
N TRP A 55 -6.48 2.38 0.42
CA TRP A 55 -6.56 3.63 -0.33
C TRP A 55 -6.53 4.83 0.62
N VAL A 56 -5.67 5.79 0.34
CA VAL A 56 -5.63 7.09 1.00
C VAL A 56 -5.78 8.17 -0.06
N SER A 57 -6.85 8.96 0.00
CA SER A 57 -7.02 10.04 -0.98
C SER A 57 -6.12 11.24 -0.64
N ALA A 58 -5.95 12.15 -1.59
CA ALA A 58 -5.15 13.35 -1.39
C ALA A 58 -5.64 14.27 -0.24
N ASP A 59 -6.90 14.15 0.18
CA ASP A 59 -7.45 14.89 1.33
C ASP A 59 -7.21 14.17 2.69
N GLY A 60 -6.61 12.99 2.65
CA GLY A 60 -6.30 12.17 3.83
C GLY A 60 -7.40 11.18 4.21
N SER A 61 -8.55 11.16 3.53
CA SER A 61 -9.57 10.13 3.73
C SER A 61 -9.06 8.74 3.36
N ARG A 62 -9.43 7.75 4.16
CA ARG A 62 -8.92 6.37 4.06
C ARG A 62 -10.05 5.41 3.77
N LYS A 63 -9.75 4.39 2.97
CA LYS A 63 -10.67 3.30 2.68
C LYS A 63 -9.88 2.01 2.54
N MET A 64 -10.26 1.00 3.31
CA MET A 64 -9.78 -0.36 3.15
C MET A 64 -10.52 -1.02 1.98
N LEU A 65 -9.80 -1.82 1.20
CA LEU A 65 -10.30 -2.51 0.03
C LEU A 65 -9.95 -4.01 0.14
N ASP A 66 -10.76 -4.84 -0.50
CA ASP A 66 -10.50 -6.26 -0.75
C ASP A 66 -10.30 -7.10 0.54
N GLU A 67 -11.01 -6.69 1.61
CA GLU A 67 -11.06 -7.41 2.89
C GLU A 67 -11.58 -8.84 2.74
N ASP A 68 -12.55 -9.04 1.83
CA ASP A 68 -13.11 -10.34 1.49
C ASP A 68 -12.09 -11.24 0.78
N GLU A 69 -11.29 -10.70 -0.13
CA GLU A 69 -10.21 -11.46 -0.78
C GLU A 69 -9.12 -11.89 0.22
N LEU A 70 -8.78 -11.05 1.20
CA LEU A 70 -7.88 -11.42 2.30
C LEU A 70 -8.41 -12.63 3.09
N GLU A 71 -9.70 -12.68 3.37
CA GLU A 71 -10.32 -13.81 4.09
C GLU A 71 -10.19 -15.12 3.32
N GLU A 72 -10.28 -15.07 1.98
CA GLU A 72 -10.14 -16.24 1.10
C GLU A 72 -8.72 -16.83 1.08
N LEU A 73 -7.69 -16.03 1.39
CA LEU A 73 -6.28 -16.48 1.39
C LEU A 73 -5.97 -17.51 2.48
N ASN A 74 -6.84 -17.70 3.49
CA ASN A 74 -6.67 -18.67 4.57
C ASN A 74 -5.27 -18.61 5.22
N LEU A 75 -4.79 -17.39 5.46
CA LEU A 75 -3.44 -17.12 5.98
C LEU A 75 -3.24 -17.74 7.37
N ASP A 76 -2.01 -18.18 7.64
CA ASP A 76 -1.58 -18.58 8.97
C ASP A 76 -1.56 -17.38 9.94
N ASP A 77 -1.59 -17.66 11.25
CA ASP A 77 -1.68 -16.65 12.30
C ASP A 77 -0.54 -15.61 12.26
N LEU A 78 0.68 -16.03 11.92
CA LEU A 78 1.83 -15.13 11.87
C LEU A 78 1.73 -14.18 10.68
N THR A 79 1.36 -14.71 9.51
CA THR A 79 1.15 -13.90 8.31
C THR A 79 -0.02 -12.93 8.52
N ARG A 80 -1.12 -13.37 9.13
CA ARG A 80 -2.25 -12.52 9.48
C ARG A 80 -1.87 -11.41 10.45
N GLN A 81 -1.06 -11.72 11.47
CA GLN A 81 -0.53 -10.71 12.39
C GLN A 81 0.28 -9.65 11.63
N LYS A 82 1.14 -10.06 10.69
CA LYS A 82 1.94 -9.13 9.88
C LYS A 82 1.09 -8.22 8.99
N VAL A 83 0.01 -8.73 8.42
CA VAL A 83 -0.94 -7.92 7.64
C VAL A 83 -1.49 -6.76 8.49
N TYR A 84 -2.01 -7.06 9.69
CA TYR A 84 -2.59 -6.02 10.54
C TYR A 84 -1.56 -5.07 11.16
N GLU A 85 -0.36 -5.56 11.51
CA GLU A 85 0.76 -4.70 11.93
C GLU A 85 1.15 -3.71 10.83
N SER A 86 1.14 -4.16 9.58
CA SER A 86 1.47 -3.34 8.41
C SER A 86 0.40 -2.31 8.09
N LEU A 87 -0.88 -2.69 8.25
CA LEU A 87 -1.98 -1.75 8.15
C LEU A 87 -1.86 -0.63 9.18
N GLN A 88 -1.56 -0.98 10.44
CA GLN A 88 -1.32 0.02 11.49
C GLN A 88 -0.13 0.92 11.15
N GLU A 89 0.98 0.37 10.67
CA GLU A 89 2.14 1.17 10.26
C GLU A 89 1.79 2.17 9.13
N LEU A 90 0.96 1.74 8.16
CA LEU A 90 0.47 2.62 7.10
C LEU A 90 -0.45 3.72 7.64
N GLU A 91 -1.37 3.39 8.54
CA GLU A 91 -2.23 4.40 9.17
C GLU A 91 -1.39 5.45 9.90
N GLU A 92 -0.41 5.04 10.71
CA GLU A 92 0.53 5.93 11.39
C GLU A 92 1.38 6.75 10.42
N HIS A 93 1.80 6.16 9.29
CA HIS A 93 2.53 6.85 8.23
C HIS A 93 1.74 8.04 7.67
N PHE A 94 0.44 7.84 7.40
CA PHE A 94 -0.43 8.88 6.85
C PHE A 94 -1.07 9.79 7.90
N GLU A 95 -1.01 9.45 9.20
CA GLU A 95 -1.32 10.38 10.30
C GLU A 95 -0.18 11.36 10.57
N SER A 96 1.05 10.85 10.64
CA SER A 96 2.23 11.67 10.91
C SER A 96 2.58 12.59 9.73
N LYS A 97 2.33 12.13 8.50
CA LYS A 97 2.33 12.96 7.30
C LYS A 97 0.96 13.61 7.09
N ASN A 98 0.58 14.55 7.95
CA ASN A 98 -0.38 15.58 7.55
C ASN A 98 0.13 16.18 6.22
N PRO A 99 -0.58 16.10 5.08
CA PRO A 99 -0.27 17.02 4.00
C PRO A 99 -0.49 18.41 4.60
N PRO A 100 0.52 19.30 4.61
CA PRO A 100 0.32 20.64 5.12
C PRO A 100 -0.86 21.25 4.36
N ARG A 101 -1.86 21.71 5.11
CA ARG A 101 -2.94 22.56 4.59
C ARG A 101 -2.37 23.78 3.86
#